data_AF-A0A0C2WCA0-F1
#
_entry.id   AF-A0A0C2WCA0-F1
#
_cell.length_a   1.000
_cell.length_b   1.000
_cell.length_c   1.000
_cell.angle_alpha   90.00
_cell.angle_beta   90.00
_cell.angle_gamma   90.00
#
_symmetry.space_group_name_H-M   'P 1'
#
loop_
_entity.id
_entity.type
_entity.pdbx_description
1 polymer ?
#
loop_
_entity_poly.entity_id
_entity_poly.type
_entity_poly.pdbx_seq_one_letter_code
_entity_poly.pdbx_strand_id
1 'polypeptide(L)'
;MTDPNCFPVLGPTAPPRSGSPQKNFTSRFQWKARVAVNELNEFFKLPQEDFETCNPIHWWMGRRAQFPNLFWLARDILCIPGSAVAVERVFSGGRDTISLRHASLRPETIKVLMLVKKKLHLARAQSTAALHH
;
A
#
# COMPACT_ATOMS: atom_id res chain seq x y z
N MET A 1 -3.49 64.70 47.40
CA MET A 1 -3.68 64.97 45.96
C MET A 1 -2.73 64.04 45.21
N THR A 2 -3.29 63.19 44.32
CA THR A 2 -2.65 62.47 43.18
C THR A 2 -1.47 61.53 43.51
N ASP A 3 -1.43 60.22 43.25
CA ASP A 3 -2.18 59.32 42.36
C ASP A 3 -1.99 57.85 42.81
N PRO A 4 -2.96 56.93 42.58
CA PRO A 4 -2.81 55.51 42.81
C PRO A 4 -2.58 54.78 41.48
N ASN A 5 -1.37 54.79 40.91
CA ASN A 5 -1.07 53.96 39.74
C ASN A 5 0.43 53.67 39.62
N CYS A 6 0.87 52.54 40.20
CA CYS A 6 2.10 51.89 39.75
C CYS A 6 2.10 50.41 40.20
N PHE A 7 1.40 49.55 39.46
CA PHE A 7 1.65 48.10 39.47
C PHE A 7 2.47 47.71 38.22
N PRO A 8 3.39 46.74 38.33
CA PRO A 8 4.39 46.49 37.31
C PRO A 8 3.80 45.74 36.10
N VAL A 9 4.30 46.13 34.93
CA VAL A 9 4.05 45.53 33.61
C VAL A 9 4.36 44.02 33.64
N LEU A 10 3.33 43.18 33.50
CA LEU A 10 3.51 41.79 33.05
C LEU A 10 3.90 41.81 31.57
N GLY A 11 5.04 41.18 31.25
CA GLY A 11 5.56 41.05 29.89
C GLY A 11 4.63 40.29 28.94
N PRO A 12 4.95 40.32 27.62
CA PRO A 12 4.10 39.74 26.59
C PRO A 12 3.96 38.23 26.76
N THR A 13 2.72 37.78 26.86
CA THR A 13 2.30 36.38 26.74
C THR A 13 2.95 35.74 25.51
N ALA A 14 3.73 34.69 25.72
CA ALA A 14 4.27 33.86 24.66
C ALA A 14 3.13 33.35 23.74
N PRO A 15 3.30 33.35 22.40
CA PRO A 15 2.28 32.83 21.51
C PRO A 15 2.06 31.34 21.78
N PRO A 16 0.82 30.83 21.59
CA PRO A 16 0.54 29.41 21.77
C PRO A 16 1.47 28.60 20.87
N ARG A 17 2.12 27.60 21.47
CA ARG A 17 2.99 26.66 20.75
C ARG A 17 2.22 26.13 19.54
N SER A 18 2.69 26.46 18.35
CA SER A 18 2.26 25.88 17.08
C SER A 18 2.21 24.36 17.25
N GLY A 19 1.00 23.82 17.43
CA GLY A 19 0.78 22.38 17.44
C GLY A 19 1.35 21.79 16.16
N SER A 20 2.05 20.65 16.29
CA SER A 20 2.55 19.90 15.15
C SER A 20 1.41 19.67 14.14
N PRO A 21 1.62 19.89 12.83
CA PRO A 21 0.58 19.63 11.84
C PRO A 21 0.09 18.20 11.96
N GLN A 22 -1.19 18.02 12.33
CA GLN A 22 -1.82 16.70 12.35
C GLN A 22 -1.91 16.22 10.90
N LYS A 23 -0.93 15.39 10.50
CA LYS A 23 -0.94 14.71 9.22
C LYS A 23 -1.96 13.60 9.33
N ASN A 24 -3.15 13.83 8.80
CA ASN A 24 -4.18 12.81 8.68
C ASN A 24 -3.72 11.74 7.68
N PHE A 25 -2.99 10.74 8.18
CA PHE A 25 -2.49 9.62 7.38
C PHE A 25 -3.63 8.84 6.70
N THR A 26 -4.81 8.88 7.32
CA THR A 26 -6.05 8.27 6.83
C THR A 26 -6.75 9.07 5.73
N SER A 27 -6.32 10.31 5.41
CA SER A 27 -6.95 11.09 4.33
C SER A 27 -6.73 10.47 2.94
N ARG A 28 -5.66 9.67 2.74
CA ARG A 28 -5.51 8.86 1.52
C ARG A 28 -6.57 7.76 1.41
N PHE A 29 -7.13 7.33 2.53
CA PHE A 29 -8.24 6.40 2.63
C PHE A 29 -9.57 7.15 2.78
N GLN A 30 -9.74 8.31 2.10
CA GLN A 30 -11.06 8.88 1.86
C GLN A 30 -11.86 7.91 0.99
N TRP A 31 -12.43 6.91 1.65
CA TRP A 31 -13.45 6.02 1.14
C TRP A 31 -14.62 6.90 0.72
N LYS A 32 -14.67 7.26 -0.57
CA LYS A 32 -15.93 7.69 -1.17
C LYS A 32 -16.93 6.60 -0.83
N ALA A 33 -17.92 6.91 0.01
CA ALA A 33 -19.03 6.02 0.25
C ALA A 33 -19.78 5.88 -1.08
N ARG A 34 -19.37 4.90 -1.89
CA ARG A 34 -20.04 4.52 -3.12
C ARG A 34 -21.29 3.75 -2.73
N VAL A 35 -22.37 3.99 -3.46
CA VAL A 35 -23.71 3.41 -3.29
C VAL A 35 -23.57 1.94 -2.89
N ALA A 36 -23.73 1.68 -1.59
CA ALA A 36 -24.02 0.35 -1.10
C ALA A 36 -25.43 0.01 -1.59
N VAL A 37 -25.71 -1.26 -1.80
CA VAL A 37 -27.02 -1.82 -2.18
C VAL A 37 -27.18 -2.07 -3.68
N ASN A 38 -26.61 -3.19 -4.14
CA ASN A 38 -27.36 -4.35 -4.67
C ASN A 38 -26.43 -5.51 -5.12
N GLU A 39 -25.13 -5.27 -5.32
CA GLU A 39 -24.17 -6.30 -5.75
C GLU A 39 -23.92 -7.40 -4.70
N LEU A 40 -23.83 -7.05 -3.41
CA LEU A 40 -23.55 -8.01 -2.33
C LEU A 40 -24.63 -9.08 -2.19
N ASN A 41 -25.90 -8.69 -2.33
CA ASN A 41 -27.02 -9.62 -2.17
C ASN A 41 -27.09 -10.60 -3.34
N GLU A 42 -26.74 -10.16 -4.54
CA GLU A 42 -26.63 -11.04 -5.71
C GLU A 42 -25.42 -11.96 -5.59
N PHE A 43 -24.27 -11.47 -5.11
CA PHE A 43 -23.11 -12.29 -4.82
C PHE A 43 -23.41 -13.41 -3.82
N PHE A 44 -24.10 -13.13 -2.72
CA PHE A 44 -24.45 -14.16 -1.72
C PHE A 44 -25.46 -15.20 -2.21
N LYS A 45 -26.17 -14.95 -3.30
CA LYS A 45 -27.10 -15.92 -3.92
C LYS A 45 -26.41 -16.85 -4.91
N LEU A 46 -25.18 -16.54 -5.32
CA LEU A 46 -24.43 -17.40 -6.24
C LEU A 46 -24.03 -18.70 -5.54
N PRO A 47 -24.00 -19.82 -6.28
CA PRO A 47 -23.43 -21.06 -5.76
C PRO A 47 -21.96 -20.85 -5.41
N GLN A 48 -21.52 -21.51 -4.34
CA GLN A 48 -20.13 -21.49 -3.92
C GLN A 48 -19.29 -22.29 -4.92
N GLU A 49 -18.31 -21.63 -5.53
CA GLU A 49 -17.37 -22.25 -6.45
C GLU A 49 -16.13 -22.75 -5.68
N ASP A 50 -15.56 -23.87 -6.13
CA ASP A 50 -14.37 -24.44 -5.50
C ASP A 50 -13.10 -23.65 -5.86
N PHE A 51 -12.29 -23.34 -4.84
CA PHE A 51 -11.01 -22.64 -5.00
C PHE A 51 -9.94 -23.45 -5.75
N GLU A 52 -10.10 -24.77 -5.81
CA GLU A 52 -9.19 -25.68 -6.54
C GLU A 52 -9.39 -25.62 -8.06
N THR A 53 -10.62 -25.39 -8.51
CA THR A 53 -10.96 -25.40 -9.94
C THR A 53 -10.96 -23.98 -10.54
N CYS A 54 -11.24 -22.96 -9.73
CA CYS A 54 -11.36 -21.59 -10.21
C CYS A 54 -10.34 -20.64 -9.56
N ASN A 55 -9.46 -20.05 -10.37
CA ASN A 55 -8.59 -19.00 -9.88
C ASN A 55 -9.43 -17.75 -9.52
N PRO A 56 -9.37 -17.26 -8.27
CA PRO A 56 -10.23 -16.18 -7.82
C PRO A 56 -10.03 -14.89 -8.61
N ILE A 57 -8.81 -14.60 -9.08
CA ILE A 57 -8.53 -13.40 -9.89
C ILE A 57 -9.24 -13.49 -11.25
N HIS A 58 -9.20 -14.67 -11.89
CA HIS A 58 -9.87 -14.89 -13.17
C HIS A 58 -11.39 -14.86 -13.02
N TRP A 59 -11.92 -15.43 -11.94
CA TRP A 59 -13.35 -15.40 -11.63
C TRP A 59 -13.88 -13.96 -11.48
N TRP A 60 -13.18 -13.14 -10.69
CA TRP A 60 -13.51 -11.73 -10.51
C TRP A 60 -13.38 -10.94 -11.82
N MET A 61 -12.37 -11.25 -12.64
CA MET A 61 -12.17 -10.59 -13.93
C MET A 61 -13.32 -10.88 -14.92
N GLY A 62 -13.82 -12.12 -14.96
CA GLY A 62 -14.98 -12.49 -15.78
C GLY A 62 -16.27 -11.80 -15.34
N ARG A 63 -16.43 -11.54 -14.04
CA ARG A 63 -17.64 -10.92 -13.45
C ARG A 63 -17.51 -9.44 -13.15
N ARG A 64 -16.45 -8.77 -13.64
CA ARG A 64 -16.21 -7.33 -13.42
C ARG A 64 -17.37 -6.43 -13.87
N ALA A 65 -18.11 -6.86 -14.89
CA ALA A 65 -19.25 -6.12 -15.42
C ALA A 65 -20.52 -6.31 -14.57
N GLN A 66 -20.65 -7.48 -13.93
CA GLN A 66 -21.75 -7.82 -13.04
C GLN A 66 -21.55 -7.20 -11.65
N PHE A 67 -20.32 -7.21 -11.14
CA PHE A 67 -19.99 -6.70 -9.82
C PHE A 67 -18.85 -5.68 -9.88
N PRO A 68 -19.09 -4.47 -10.41
CA PRO A 68 -18.04 -3.49 -10.56
C PRO A 68 -17.44 -3.08 -9.20
N ASN A 69 -18.26 -2.81 -8.18
CA ASN A 69 -17.76 -2.36 -6.88
C ASN A 69 -17.08 -3.50 -6.10
N LEU A 70 -17.64 -4.71 -6.11
CA LEU A 70 -16.99 -5.86 -5.45
C LEU A 70 -15.71 -6.26 -6.19
N PHE A 71 -15.63 -6.11 -7.51
CA PHE A 71 -14.41 -6.39 -8.26
C PHE A 71 -13.24 -5.51 -7.79
N TRP A 72 -13.47 -4.21 -7.61
CA TRP A 72 -12.43 -3.31 -7.09
C TRP A 72 -11.98 -3.72 -5.69
N LEU A 73 -12.93 -4.04 -4.80
CA LEU A 73 -12.64 -4.50 -3.45
C LEU A 73 -11.86 -5.83 -3.45
N ALA A 74 -12.35 -6.81 -4.20
CA ALA A 74 -11.73 -8.13 -4.32
C ALA A 74 -10.33 -8.04 -4.88
N ARG A 75 -10.10 -7.21 -5.91
CA ARG A 75 -8.76 -6.97 -6.45
C ARG A 75 -7.84 -6.39 -5.39
N ASP A 76 -8.29 -5.38 -4.65
CA ASP A 76 -7.47 -4.72 -3.65
C ASP A 76 -7.11 -5.68 -2.49
N ILE A 77 -8.04 -6.57 -2.09
CA ILE A 77 -7.78 -7.61 -1.08
C ILE A 77 -6.86 -8.71 -1.61
N LEU A 78 -7.13 -9.24 -2.81
CA LEU A 78 -6.38 -10.36 -3.41
C LEU A 78 -4.96 -9.97 -3.83
N CYS A 79 -4.69 -8.67 -4.01
CA CYS A 79 -3.35 -8.16 -4.28
C CYS A 79 -2.46 -8.10 -3.01
N ILE A 80 -3.03 -8.28 -1.82
CA ILE A 80 -2.27 -8.32 -0.58
C ILE A 80 -1.63 -9.70 -0.45
N PRO A 81 -0.29 -9.82 -0.42
CA PRO A 81 0.35 -11.10 -0.22
C PRO A 81 -0.01 -11.64 1.18
N GLY A 82 -0.50 -12.89 1.25
CA GLY A 82 -0.92 -13.53 2.50
C GLY A 82 0.21 -13.76 3.52
N SER A 83 1.45 -13.41 3.20
CA SER A 83 2.59 -13.53 4.09
C SER A 83 3.65 -12.47 3.81
N ALA A 84 4.27 -11.96 4.87
CA ALA A 84 5.45 -11.11 4.81
C ALA A 84 6.68 -11.85 4.26
N VAL A 85 6.67 -13.20 4.21
CA VAL A 85 7.80 -14.04 3.76
C VAL A 85 8.23 -13.68 2.33
N ALA A 86 7.31 -13.32 1.44
CA ALA A 86 7.65 -12.90 0.09
C ALA A 86 8.47 -11.59 0.09
N VAL A 87 8.11 -10.66 0.96
CA VAL A 87 8.78 -9.38 1.15
C VAL A 87 10.13 -9.61 1.84
N GLU A 88 10.18 -10.43 2.88
CA GLU A 88 11.41 -10.82 3.55
C GLU A 88 12.39 -11.54 2.62
N ARG A 89 11.92 -12.41 1.71
CA ARG A 89 12.77 -13.06 0.70
C ARG A 89 13.40 -12.04 -0.25
N VAL A 90 12.63 -11.05 -0.68
CA VAL A 90 13.15 -9.95 -1.52
C VAL A 90 14.16 -9.11 -0.75
N PHE A 91 13.92 -8.82 0.52
CA PHE A 91 14.85 -8.07 1.36
C PHE A 91 16.09 -8.86 1.74
N SER A 92 15.97 -10.17 2.00
CA SER A 92 17.08 -11.06 2.34
C SER A 92 18.01 -11.27 1.15
N GLY A 93 17.46 -11.63 -0.03
CA GLY A 93 18.24 -11.70 -1.27
C GLY A 93 18.77 -10.34 -1.73
N GLY A 94 18.10 -9.26 -1.30
CA GLY A 94 18.61 -7.90 -1.37
C GLY A 94 19.86 -7.74 -0.51
N ARG A 95 19.80 -8.01 0.80
CA ARG A 95 20.92 -7.85 1.74
C ARG A 95 22.19 -8.53 1.26
N ASP A 96 22.14 -9.73 0.72
CA ASP A 96 23.35 -10.39 0.20
C ASP A 96 23.97 -9.64 -0.99
N THR A 97 23.12 -9.03 -1.83
CA THR A 97 23.57 -8.20 -2.97
C THR A 97 24.07 -6.83 -2.51
N ILE A 98 23.47 -6.27 -1.47
CA ILE A 98 23.76 -4.92 -0.94
C ILE A 98 24.99 -4.94 -0.02
N SER A 99 25.13 -5.98 0.80
CA SER A 99 26.16 -6.10 1.84
C SER A 99 27.53 -6.48 1.28
N LEU A 100 27.62 -7.39 0.31
CA LEU A 100 28.92 -7.85 -0.20
C LEU A 100 29.59 -6.91 -1.22
N ARG A 101 28.84 -6.07 -1.96
CA ARG A 101 29.41 -5.27 -3.06
C ARG A 101 29.34 -3.75 -2.90
N HIS A 102 28.62 -3.24 -1.90
CA HIS A 102 28.17 -1.84 -1.92
C HIS A 102 28.25 -1.11 -0.57
N ALA A 103 29.29 -1.36 0.22
CA ALA A 103 29.61 -0.56 1.42
C ALA A 103 29.77 0.97 1.16
N SER A 104 29.71 1.42 -0.10
CA SER A 104 29.85 2.83 -0.51
C SER A 104 28.75 3.34 -1.49
N LEU A 105 27.67 2.60 -1.77
CA LEU A 105 26.62 3.12 -2.67
C LEU A 105 25.52 3.91 -1.95
N ARG A 106 24.99 4.91 -2.67
CA ARG A 106 23.80 5.64 -2.27
C ARG A 106 22.56 4.73 -2.28
N PRO A 107 21.62 4.91 -1.33
CA PRO A 107 20.41 4.09 -1.22
C PRO A 107 19.53 4.13 -2.48
N GLU A 108 19.53 5.25 -3.22
CA GLU A 108 18.81 5.37 -4.48
C GLU A 108 19.33 4.40 -5.55
N THR A 109 20.65 4.26 -5.66
CA THR A 109 21.30 3.35 -6.61
C THR A 109 20.99 1.89 -6.27
N ILE A 110 20.98 1.57 -4.98
CA ILE A 110 20.62 0.23 -4.49
C ILE A 110 19.18 -0.13 -4.89
N LYS A 111 18.23 0.80 -4.73
CA LYS A 111 16.83 0.60 -5.13
C LYS A 111 16.70 0.31 -6.63
N VAL A 112 17.39 1.09 -7.47
CA VAL A 112 17.39 0.89 -8.93
C VAL A 112 17.97 -0.49 -9.27
N LEU A 113 19.10 -0.86 -8.66
CA LEU A 113 19.74 -2.14 -8.90
C LEU A 113 18.84 -3.33 -8.51
N MET A 114 18.18 -3.26 -7.34
CA MET A 114 17.23 -4.28 -6.91
C MET A 114 16.06 -4.43 -7.89
N LEU A 115 15.52 -3.31 -8.37
CA LEU A 115 14.42 -3.31 -9.34
C LEU A 115 14.86 -3.93 -10.68
N VAL A 116 16.02 -3.53 -11.21
CA VAL A 116 16.58 -4.05 -12.46
C VAL A 116 16.85 -5.55 -12.32
N LYS A 117 17.48 -5.99 -11.24
CA LYS A 117 17.72 -7.41 -10.96
C LYS A 117 16.41 -8.19 -10.95
N LYS A 118 15.39 -7.71 -10.25
CA LYS A 118 14.07 -8.36 -10.21
C LYS A 118 13.43 -8.43 -11.59
N LYS A 119 13.47 -7.36 -12.38
CA LYS A 119 12.95 -7.32 -13.76
C LYS A 119 13.66 -8.32 -14.67
N LEU A 120 14.99 -8.42 -14.59
CA LEU A 120 15.77 -9.40 -15.36
C LEU A 120 15.42 -10.84 -14.98
N HIS A 121 15.25 -11.12 -13.68
CA HIS A 121 14.82 -12.45 -13.22
C HIS A 121 13.42 -12.81 -13.76
N LEU A 122 12.47 -11.87 -13.75
CA LEU A 122 11.13 -12.08 -14.30
C LEU A 122 11.16 -12.32 -15.81
N ALA A 123 11.91 -11.52 -16.56
CA ALA A 123 12.06 -11.67 -18.00
C ALA A 123 12.64 -13.04 -18.37
N ARG A 124 13.68 -13.50 -17.65
CA ARG A 124 14.27 -14.82 -17.85
C ARG A 124 13.28 -15.95 -17.57
N ALA A 125 12.51 -15.84 -16.49
CA ALA A 125 11.49 -16.84 -16.14
C ALA A 125 10.37 -16.93 -17.19
N GLN A 126 9.98 -15.80 -17.79
CA GLN A 126 9.01 -15.76 -18.89
C GLN A 126 9.58 -16.40 -20.16
N SER A 127 10.84 -16.16 -20.50
CA SER A 127 11.51 -16.80 -21.63
C SER A 127 11.61 -18.32 -21.48
N THR A 128 11.89 -18.82 -20.26
CA THR A 128 11.91 -20.26 -20.00
C THR A 128 10.51 -20.87 -20.04
N ALA A 129 9.48 -20.16 -19.56
CA ALA A 129 8.10 -20.64 -19.63
C ALA A 129 7.57 -20.71 -21.07
N ALA A 130 7.97 -19.78 -21.94
CA ALA A 130 7.60 -19.76 -23.35
C ALA A 130 8.28 -20.84 -24.21
N LEU A 131 9.36 -21.47 -23.72
CA LEU A 131 10.06 -22.56 -24.41
C LEU A 131 9.52 -23.95 -24.03
N HIS A 132 8.72 -24.05 -22.97
CA HIS A 132 8.16 -25.30 -22.45
C HIS A 132 6.66 -25.47 -22.77
N HIS A 133 6.12 -24.65 -23.66
CA HIS A 133 4.73 -24.68 -24.12
C HIS A 133 4.67 -24.81 -25.64
#